data_AF-A0A504JTA3-F1
#
_entry.id   AF-A0A504JTA3-F1
#
_cell.length_a   1.000
_cell.length_b   1.000
_cell.length_c   1.000
_cell.angle_alpha   90.00
_cell.angle_beta   90.00
_cell.angle_gamma   90.00
#
_symmetry.space_group_name_H-M   'P 1'
#
loop_
_entity.id
_entity.type
_entity.pdbx_description
1 polymer ?
#
loop_
_entity_poly.entity_id
_entity_poly.type
_entity_poly.pdbx_seq_one_letter_code
_entity_poly.pdbx_strand_id
1 'polypeptide(L)'
;SALSVTPTQFEGGFPFTFSEAYSVGTPSVMSRIPVVTELLKDRKLLDIMTFDPQDREDMLRKVLWGLDNREALFEAQRPLFEILSARTWSKVADEYLDLMLSVGAK
;
A
#
# COMPACT_ATOMS: atom_id res chain seq x y z
N SER A 1 12.57 -17.02 2.73
CA SER A 1 11.32 -16.24 2.51
C SER A 1 11.68 -14.76 2.53
N ALA A 2 10.98 -13.91 1.76
CA ALA A 2 11.27 -12.48 1.64
C ALA A 2 10.11 -11.62 2.17
N LEU A 3 10.43 -10.41 2.65
CA LEU A 3 9.52 -9.38 3.12
C LEU A 3 9.95 -8.05 2.48
N SER A 4 9.03 -7.32 1.87
CA SER A 4 9.29 -5.96 1.40
C SER A 4 9.18 -4.98 2.55
N VAL A 5 10.12 -4.06 2.69
CA VAL A 5 10.15 -3.06 3.77
C VAL A 5 10.25 -1.68 3.15
N THR A 6 9.29 -0.80 3.44
CA THR A 6 9.27 0.60 2.95
C THR A 6 9.36 1.60 4.12
N PRO A 7 10.58 1.91 4.60
CA PRO A 7 10.81 2.73 5.79
C PRO A 7 10.93 4.24 5.46
N THR A 8 10.00 4.77 4.67
CA THR A 8 10.03 6.17 4.23
C THR A 8 9.37 7.13 5.21
N GLN A 9 9.92 8.34 5.32
CA GLN A 9 9.29 9.42 6.11
C GLN A 9 8.19 10.15 5.33
N PHE A 10 8.21 10.04 4.01
CA PHE A 10 7.29 10.72 3.10
C PHE A 10 7.20 9.95 1.78
N GLU A 11 6.02 9.98 1.17
CA GLU A 11 5.74 9.50 -0.19
C GLU A 11 4.75 10.45 -0.86
N GLY A 12 4.90 10.66 -2.17
CA GLY A 12 3.96 11.48 -2.96
C GLY A 12 2.63 10.78 -3.26
N GLY A 13 2.52 9.50 -2.92
CA GLY A 13 1.35 8.65 -3.12
C GLY A 13 1.41 7.42 -2.22
N PHE A 14 0.42 6.54 -2.31
CA PHE A 14 0.52 5.26 -1.60
C PHE A 14 1.74 4.46 -2.13
N PRO A 15 2.57 3.84 -1.27
CA PRO A 15 3.81 3.22 -1.71
C PRO A 15 3.61 2.20 -2.84
N PHE A 16 4.18 2.47 -4.02
CA PHE A 16 4.07 1.55 -5.17
C PHE A 16 4.78 0.22 -4.92
N THR A 17 5.81 0.24 -4.06
CA THR A 17 6.54 -0.93 -3.59
C THR A 17 5.63 -2.00 -2.97
N PHE A 18 4.48 -1.60 -2.40
CA PHE A 18 3.47 -2.53 -1.91
C PHE A 18 2.91 -3.39 -3.05
N SER A 19 2.38 -2.75 -4.08
CA SER A 19 1.72 -3.43 -5.19
C SER A 19 2.71 -4.26 -6.01
N GLU A 20 3.93 -3.74 -6.21
CA GLU A 20 5.01 -4.46 -6.88
C GLU A 20 5.38 -5.75 -6.13
N ALA A 21 5.63 -5.66 -4.82
CA ALA A 21 5.97 -6.81 -3.99
C ALA A 21 4.82 -7.83 -3.90
N TYR A 22 3.59 -7.34 -3.71
CA TYR A 22 2.42 -8.21 -3.61
C TYR A 22 2.19 -8.99 -4.90
N SER A 23 2.39 -8.36 -6.06
CA SER A 23 2.21 -8.99 -7.39
C SER A 23 3.09 -10.22 -7.61
N VAL A 24 4.21 -10.32 -6.89
CA VAL A 24 5.15 -11.45 -6.94
C VAL A 24 5.11 -12.33 -5.68
N GLY A 25 4.03 -12.25 -4.89
CA GLY A 25 3.84 -13.12 -3.72
C GLY A 25 4.66 -12.70 -2.49
N THR A 26 5.04 -11.43 -2.38
CA THR A 26 5.83 -10.91 -1.27
C THR A 26 5.01 -9.92 -0.43
N PRO A 27 4.72 -10.21 0.85
CA PRO A 27 4.04 -9.24 1.71
C PRO A 27 4.97 -8.06 2.04
N SER A 28 4.35 -6.97 2.50
CA SER A 28 5.08 -5.74 2.81
C SER A 28 4.83 -5.26 4.24
N VAL A 29 5.83 -4.61 4.83
CA VAL A 29 5.63 -3.69 5.96
C VAL A 29 6.10 -2.30 5.57
N MET A 30 5.45 -1.26 6.06
CA MET A 30 5.74 0.12 5.64
C MET A 30 5.52 1.13 6.76
N SER A 31 6.02 2.33 6.54
CA SER A 31 5.88 3.42 7.51
C SER A 31 4.42 3.88 7.62
N ARG A 32 3.97 4.16 8.85
CA ARG A 32 2.66 4.76 9.14
C ARG A 32 2.71 6.27 8.92
N ILE A 33 2.71 6.66 7.65
CA ILE A 33 2.76 8.07 7.22
C ILE A 33 1.37 8.56 6.75
N PRO A 34 1.15 9.89 6.63
CA PRO A 34 -0.16 10.45 6.31
C PRO A 34 -0.82 9.81 5.08
N VAL A 35 -0.11 9.70 3.96
CA VAL A 35 -0.65 9.11 2.72
C VAL A 35 -1.05 7.64 2.86
N VAL A 36 -0.34 6.87 3.70
CA VAL A 36 -0.71 5.49 4.01
C VAL A 36 -2.01 5.47 4.82
N THR A 37 -2.12 6.30 5.86
CA THR A 37 -3.34 6.37 6.69
C THR A 37 -4.54 7.03 5.99
N GLU A 38 -4.28 7.81 4.93
CA GLU A 38 -5.32 8.37 4.07
C GLU A 38 -6.00 7.29 3.25
N LEU A 39 -5.25 6.33 2.72
CA LEU A 39 -5.79 5.27 1.87
C LEU A 39 -6.20 4.02 2.68
N LEU A 40 -5.39 3.61 3.65
CA LEU A 40 -5.60 2.40 4.44
C LEU A 40 -6.48 2.68 5.67
N LYS A 41 -7.79 2.45 5.53
CA LYS A 41 -8.79 2.69 6.60
C LYS A 41 -9.04 1.50 7.52
N ASP A 42 -8.71 0.29 7.08
CA ASP A 42 -8.80 -0.89 7.95
C ASP A 42 -7.76 -0.77 9.07
N ARG A 43 -8.24 -0.55 10.31
CA ARG A 43 -7.38 -0.35 11.47
C ARG A 43 -6.56 -1.61 11.81
N LYS A 44 -7.15 -2.80 11.63
CA LYS A 44 -6.44 -4.06 11.90
C LYS A 44 -5.30 -4.25 10.91
N LEU A 45 -5.59 -4.04 9.62
CA LEU A 45 -4.57 -4.14 8.58
C LEU A 45 -3.47 -3.09 8.78
N LEU A 46 -3.86 -1.84 9.05
CA LEU A 46 -2.94 -0.74 9.38
C LEU A 46 -2.00 -1.13 10.52
N ASP A 47 -2.53 -1.72 11.60
CA ASP A 47 -1.75 -2.14 12.76
C ASP A 47 -0.79 -3.28 12.46
N ILE A 48 -1.20 -4.30 11.71
CA ILE A 48 -0.32 -5.43 11.43
C ILE A 48 0.75 -5.12 10.37
N MET A 49 0.49 -4.19 9.44
CA MET A 49 1.41 -3.93 8.31
C MET A 49 2.22 -2.64 8.41
N THR A 50 1.98 -1.78 9.41
CA THR A 50 2.72 -0.51 9.54
C THR A 50 3.46 -0.35 10.86
N PHE A 51 4.52 0.47 10.82
CA PHE A 51 5.34 0.89 11.97
C PHE A 51 5.50 2.41 12.01
N ASP A 52 5.82 2.98 13.17
CA ASP A 52 6.22 4.38 13.27
C ASP A 52 7.64 4.58 12.66
N PRO A 53 7.81 5.41 11.60
CA PRO A 53 9.11 5.64 10.98
C PRO A 53 10.13 6.35 11.88
N GLN A 54 9.69 6.97 12.98
CA GLN A 54 10.56 7.62 13.96
C GLN A 54 10.94 6.70 15.13
N ASP A 55 10.28 5.53 15.27
CA ASP A 55 10.57 4.53 16.28
C ASP A 55 11.29 3.32 15.67
N ARG A 56 12.61 3.24 15.90
CA ARG A 56 13.44 2.14 15.41
C ARG A 56 13.07 0.80 16.01
N GLU A 57 12.65 0.77 17.26
CA GLU A 57 12.25 -0.46 17.93
C GLU A 57 10.91 -0.96 17.37
N ASP A 58 9.98 -0.04 17.06
CA ASP A 58 8.73 -0.41 16.40
C ASP A 58 8.95 -0.97 15.00
N MET A 59 9.84 -0.33 14.23
CA MET A 59 10.24 -0.83 12.92
C MET A 59 10.84 -2.24 13.03
N LEU A 60 11.77 -2.47 13.96
CA LEU A 60 12.38 -3.78 14.17
C LEU A 60 11.33 -4.84 14.55
N ARG A 61 10.47 -4.54 15.52
CA ARG A 61 9.37 -5.45 15.93
C ARG A 61 8.47 -5.78 14.74
N LYS A 62 8.15 -4.80 13.89
CA LYS A 62 7.28 -4.99 12.73
C LYS A 62 7.91 -5.87 11.66
N VAL A 63 9.20 -5.66 11.38
CA VAL A 63 9.95 -6.49 10.42
C VAL A 63 10.04 -7.93 10.91
N LEU A 64 10.42 -8.15 12.18
CA LEU A 64 10.50 -9.50 12.76
C LEU A 64 9.14 -10.20 12.74
N TRP A 65 8.08 -9.51 13.17
CA TRP A 65 6.73 -10.05 13.12
C TRP A 65 6.30 -10.41 11.69
N GLY A 66 6.59 -9.56 10.70
CA GLY A 66 6.25 -9.81 9.29
C GLY A 66 7.00 -10.99 8.68
N LEU A 67 8.25 -11.24 9.11
CA LEU A 67 9.01 -12.43 8.72
C LEU A 67 8.39 -13.71 9.30
N ASP A 68 8.02 -13.69 10.59
CA ASP A 68 7.43 -14.83 11.30
C ASP A 68 5.99 -15.14 10.88
N ASN A 69 5.25 -14.13 10.39
CA ASN A 69 3.83 -14.22 10.05
C ASN A 69 3.56 -13.98 8.56
N ARG A 70 4.53 -14.31 7.71
CA ARG A 70 4.52 -13.94 6.28
C ARG A 70 3.24 -14.31 5.54
N GLU A 71 2.77 -15.55 5.71
CA GLU A 71 1.56 -16.03 5.03
C GLU A 71 0.31 -15.29 5.53
N ALA A 72 0.16 -15.15 6.85
CA ALA A 72 -0.95 -14.41 7.44
C ALA A 72 -0.96 -12.94 7.00
N LEU A 73 0.22 -12.31 6.92
CA LEU A 73 0.36 -10.93 6.46
C LEU A 73 0.00 -10.80 4.97
N PHE A 74 0.46 -11.72 4.13
CA PHE A 74 0.13 -11.74 2.71
C PHE A 74 -1.39 -11.88 2.49
N GLU A 75 -2.02 -12.85 3.16
CA GLU A 75 -3.47 -13.06 3.08
C GLU A 75 -4.27 -11.84 3.56
N ALA A 76 -3.81 -11.19 4.63
CA ALA A 76 -4.44 -9.98 5.15
C ALA A 76 -4.32 -8.78 4.20
N GLN A 77 -3.28 -8.75 3.35
CA GLN A 77 -3.04 -7.69 2.39
C GLN A 77 -3.84 -7.83 1.08
N ARG A 78 -4.41 -9.00 0.81
CA ARG A 78 -5.19 -9.27 -0.40
C ARG A 78 -6.28 -8.23 -0.68
N PRO A 79 -7.16 -7.88 0.27
CA PRO A 79 -8.25 -6.95 -0.03
C PRO A 79 -7.74 -5.56 -0.42
N LEU A 80 -6.64 -5.10 0.19
CA LEU A 80 -6.00 -3.84 -0.17
C LEU A 80 -5.44 -3.89 -1.60
N PHE A 81 -4.75 -4.98 -1.96
CA PHE A 81 -4.23 -5.15 -3.31
C PHE A 81 -5.35 -5.16 -4.35
N GLU A 82 -6.43 -5.90 -4.11
CA GLU A 82 -7.59 -5.96 -5.01
C GLU A 82 -8.21 -4.58 -5.26
N ILE A 83 -8.34 -3.75 -4.21
CA ILE A 83 -8.84 -2.37 -4.32
C ILE A 83 -7.90 -1.52 -5.18
N LEU A 84 -6.59 -1.61 -4.95
CA LEU A 84 -5.59 -0.83 -5.70
C LEU A 84 -5.52 -1.28 -7.17
N SER A 85 -5.59 -2.59 -7.43
CA SER A 85 -5.59 -3.15 -8.78
C SER A 85 -6.85 -2.80 -9.59
N ALA A 86 -7.96 -2.47 -8.93
CA ALA A 86 -9.18 -2.04 -9.62
C ALA A 86 -9.04 -0.66 -10.31
N ARG A 87 -8.04 0.14 -9.95
CA ARG A 87 -7.73 1.41 -10.63
C ARG A 87 -6.85 1.17 -11.86
N THR A 88 -7.46 0.64 -12.91
CA THR A 88 -6.78 0.30 -14.17
C THR A 88 -6.44 1.53 -15.01
N TRP A 89 -5.45 1.40 -15.89
CA TRP A 89 -5.12 2.44 -16.87
C TRP A 89 -6.29 2.78 -17.80
N SER A 90 -7.11 1.80 -18.18
CA SER A 90 -8.33 2.04 -18.97
C SER A 90 -9.30 2.95 -18.21
N LYS A 91 -9.57 2.65 -16.93
CA LYS A 91 -10.45 3.50 -16.11
C LYS A 91 -9.92 4.93 -16.00
N VAL A 92 -8.62 5.09 -15.81
CA VAL A 92 -7.99 6.43 -15.77
C VAL A 92 -8.10 7.13 -17.13
N ALA A 93 -7.87 6.42 -18.24
CA ALA A 93 -8.00 7.00 -19.57
C ALA A 93 -9.44 7.46 -19.87
N ASP A 94 -10.43 6.65 -19.49
CA ASP A 94 -11.85 6.98 -19.63
C ASP A 94 -12.21 8.24 -18.81
N GLU A 95 -11.75 8.33 -17.55
CA GLU A 95 -11.93 9.51 -16.68
C GLU A 95 -11.35 10.79 -17.32
N TYR A 96 -10.17 10.69 -17.95
CA TYR A 96 -9.56 11.81 -18.67
C TYR A 96 -10.32 12.19 -19.95
N LEU A 97 -10.78 11.20 -20.72
CA LEU A 97 -11.55 11.41 -21.94
C LEU A 97 -12.87 12.12 -21.64
N ASP A 98 -13.59 11.67 -20.61
CA ASP A 98 -14.84 12.28 -20.15
C ASP A 98 -14.63 13.75 -19.76
N LEU A 99 -13.55 14.05 -19.02
CA LEU A 99 -13.19 15.42 -18.66
C LEU A 99 -12.91 16.26 -19.91
N MET A 100 -12.09 15.77 -20.85
CA MET A 100 -11.77 16.47 -22.09
C MET A 100 -13.02 16.77 -22.93
N LEU A 101 -13.93 15.81 -23.06
CA LEU A 101 -15.20 16.00 -23.77
C LEU A 101 -16.10 17.03 -23.06
N SER A 102 -16.13 17.03 -21.73
CA SER A 102 -16.94 17.98 -20.95
C SER A 102 -16.50 19.44 -21.12
N VAL A 103 -15.19 19.69 -21.29
CA VAL A 103 -14.65 21.04 -21.48
C VAL A 103 -14.61 21.47 -22.94
N GLY A 104 -14.45 20.53 -23.88
CA GLY A 104 -14.42 20.79 -25.32
C GLY A 104 -15.80 20.97 -25.96
N ALA A 105 -16.88 20.63 -25.26
CA ALA A 105 -18.26 20.86 -25.70
C ALA A 105 -18.75 22.32 -25.45
N LYS A 106 -17.84 23.25 -25.14
CA LYS A 106 -18.07 24.70 -25.06
C LYS A 106 -17.43 25.40 -26.25
#